data_AF-A0A9E5EYK2-F1
#
_entry.id   AF-A0A9E5EYK2-F1
#
_cell.length_a   1.000
_cell.length_b   1.000
_cell.length_c   1.000
_cell.angle_alpha   90.00
_cell.angle_beta   90.00
_cell.angle_gamma   90.00
#
_symmetry.space_group_name_H-M   'P 1'
#
loop_
_entity.id
_entity.type
_entity.pdbx_description
1 polymer ?
#
loop_
_entity_poly.entity_id
_entity_poly.type
_entity_poly.pdbx_seq_one_letter_code
_entity_poly.pdbx_strand_id
1 'polypeptide(L)'
;MPAVQKVRDAAAKTQCVNNLKQLGISIHGYATANDSKVPTSTRPGGSTTSPRISWAVELLPYLEQGNLVKTYDLTTTWSSATNLPITKMPIKILQCPATPDSSRLDGDPQTNVWNIVGISDYGAITGVSAIATNVNTTGIAIPGIMEKNKTVKLLDVKDGLSN
;
A
#
# COMPACT_ATOMS: atom_id res chain seq x y z
N MET A 1 3.30 -18.77 29.65
CA MET A 1 1.91 -18.87 30.18
C MET A 1 0.92 -18.67 29.03
N PRO A 2 0.07 -19.66 28.71
CA PRO A 2 -0.83 -19.62 27.53
C PRO A 2 -1.84 -18.45 27.53
N ALA A 3 -2.32 -18.02 28.70
CA ALA A 3 -3.27 -16.90 28.81
C ALA A 3 -2.63 -15.54 28.47
N VAL A 4 -1.37 -15.34 28.85
CA VAL A 4 -0.61 -14.11 28.52
C VAL A 4 -0.36 -14.02 27.01
N GLN A 5 -0.15 -15.16 26.35
CA GLN A 5 0.02 -15.19 24.90
C GLN A 5 -1.27 -14.77 24.18
N LYS A 6 -2.43 -15.31 24.58
CA LYS A 6 -3.73 -14.93 24.01
C LYS A 6 -4.03 -13.43 24.12
N VAL A 7 -3.69 -12.81 25.26
CA VAL A 7 -3.87 -11.35 25.45
C VAL A 7 -2.96 -10.56 24.51
N ARG A 8 -1.69 -10.96 24.35
CA ARG A 8 -0.75 -10.31 23.42
C ARG A 8 -1.23 -10.41 21.98
N ASP A 9 -1.72 -11.58 21.57
CA ASP A 9 -2.21 -11.80 20.20
C ASP A 9 -3.47 -10.94 19.92
N ALA A 10 -4.38 -10.82 20.90
CA ALA A 10 -5.55 -9.95 20.79
C ALA A 10 -5.18 -8.46 20.72
N ALA A 11 -4.21 -8.02 21.53
CA ALA A 11 -3.69 -6.65 21.50
C ALA A 11 -3.02 -6.35 20.15
N ALA A 12 -2.22 -7.28 19.63
CA ALA A 12 -1.58 -7.16 18.32
C ALA A 12 -2.62 -7.05 17.20
N LYS A 13 -3.68 -7.87 17.21
CA LYS A 13 -4.78 -7.78 16.24
C LYS A 13 -5.51 -6.44 16.33
N THR A 14 -5.75 -5.95 17.53
CA THR A 14 -6.37 -4.64 17.75
C THR A 14 -5.51 -3.51 17.18
N GLN A 15 -4.19 -3.58 17.37
CA GLN A 15 -3.27 -2.63 16.77
C GLN A 15 -3.29 -2.71 15.23
N CYS A 16 -3.42 -3.90 14.64
CA CYS A 16 -3.54 -4.01 13.18
C CYS A 16 -4.79 -3.31 12.64
N VAL A 17 -5.92 -3.37 13.36
CA VAL A 17 -7.14 -2.64 13.02
C VAL A 17 -6.94 -1.13 13.18
N ASN A 18 -6.24 -0.69 14.22
CA ASN A 18 -5.91 0.72 14.40
C ASN A 18 -5.01 1.25 13.30
N ASN A 19 -4.02 0.48 12.84
CA ASN A 19 -3.19 0.84 11.69
C ASN A 19 -4.04 1.03 10.43
N LEU A 20 -5.01 0.13 10.15
CA LEU A 20 -5.95 0.30 9.03
C LEU A 20 -6.79 1.59 9.15
N LYS A 21 -7.28 1.91 10.36
CA LYS A 21 -8.01 3.15 10.60
C LYS A 21 -7.14 4.38 10.32
N GLN A 22 -5.89 4.38 10.79
CA GLN A 22 -4.95 5.46 10.53
C GLN A 22 -4.63 5.59 9.04
N LEU A 23 -4.45 4.48 8.31
CA LEU A 23 -4.29 4.51 6.85
C LEU A 23 -5.52 5.12 6.15
N GLY A 24 -6.73 4.78 6.59
CA GLY A 24 -7.97 5.41 6.10
C GLY A 24 -7.99 6.92 6.34
N ILE A 25 -7.64 7.36 7.55
CA ILE A 25 -7.53 8.79 7.89
C ILE A 25 -6.49 9.49 6.99
N SER A 26 -5.33 8.88 6.79
CA SER A 26 -4.28 9.41 5.91
C SER A 26 -4.73 9.51 4.46
N ILE A 27 -5.52 8.54 3.96
CA ILE A 27 -6.15 8.60 2.62
C ILE A 27 -7.12 9.78 2.52
N HIS A 28 -7.95 10.01 3.54
CA HIS A 28 -8.83 11.19 3.58
C HIS A 28 -8.04 12.50 3.64
N GLY A 29 -6.94 12.54 4.40
CA GLY A 29 -6.02 13.68 4.43
C GLY A 29 -5.40 13.96 3.06
N TYR A 30 -4.93 12.92 2.38
CA TYR A 30 -4.44 13.01 1.00
C TYR A 30 -5.54 13.53 0.06
N ALA A 31 -6.74 12.96 0.11
CA ALA A 31 -7.84 13.38 -0.76
C ALA A 31 -8.24 14.85 -0.56
N THR A 32 -8.23 15.33 0.69
CA THR A 32 -8.49 16.73 1.02
C THR A 32 -7.49 17.67 0.34
N ALA A 33 -6.22 17.29 0.30
CA ALA A 33 -5.14 18.09 -0.29
C ALA A 33 -5.01 17.94 -1.82
N ASN A 34 -5.60 16.89 -2.42
CA ASN A 34 -5.36 16.51 -3.82
C ASN A 34 -6.64 16.47 -4.67
N ASP A 35 -7.53 17.47 -4.56
CA ASP A 35 -8.74 17.56 -5.40
C ASP A 35 -9.62 16.30 -5.31
N SER A 36 -9.83 15.81 -4.07
CA SER A 36 -10.57 14.59 -3.75
C SER A 36 -10.02 13.31 -4.36
N LYS A 37 -8.81 13.32 -4.93
CA LYS A 37 -8.17 12.14 -5.49
C LYS A 37 -7.71 11.18 -4.40
N VAL A 38 -7.83 9.88 -4.62
CA VAL A 38 -7.21 8.87 -3.75
C VAL A 38 -5.81 8.50 -4.27
N PRO A 39 -4.89 8.04 -3.40
CA PRO A 39 -3.56 7.64 -3.84
C PRO A 39 -3.62 6.44 -4.79
N THR A 40 -2.63 6.32 -5.67
CA THR A 40 -2.51 5.23 -6.62
C THR A 40 -1.05 4.80 -6.80
N SER A 41 -0.85 3.55 -7.20
CA SER A 41 0.46 3.08 -7.63
C SER A 41 0.68 3.40 -9.10
N THR A 42 1.84 3.99 -9.41
CA THR A 42 2.36 4.00 -10.78
C THR A 42 2.98 2.64 -11.06
N ARG A 43 2.38 1.85 -11.94
CA ARG A 43 2.84 0.51 -12.33
C ARG A 43 2.56 0.26 -13.82
N PRO A 44 3.38 0.79 -14.73
CA PRO A 44 3.15 0.64 -16.15
C PRO A 44 3.27 -0.83 -16.60
N GLY A 45 2.52 -1.23 -17.63
CA GLY A 45 2.50 -2.62 -18.10
C GLY A 45 3.83 -3.05 -18.75
N GLY A 46 4.10 -4.36 -18.76
CA GLY A 46 5.25 -4.94 -19.45
C GLY A 46 6.61 -4.64 -18.81
N SER A 47 7.68 -5.01 -19.54
CA SER A 47 9.05 -4.56 -19.24
C SER A 47 9.22 -3.15 -19.77
N THR A 48 9.52 -2.21 -18.88
CA THR A 48 9.52 -0.77 -19.16
C THR A 48 10.52 -0.06 -18.27
N THR A 49 11.09 1.03 -18.77
CA THR A 49 11.96 1.95 -18.02
C THR A 49 11.15 2.98 -17.23
N SER A 50 9.84 3.06 -17.45
CA SER A 50 8.98 3.98 -16.70
C SER A 50 8.98 3.60 -15.21
N PRO A 51 9.08 4.59 -14.31
CA PRO A 51 9.20 4.33 -12.88
C PRO A 51 7.97 3.58 -12.35
N ARG A 52 8.23 2.63 -11.46
CA ARG A 52 7.18 2.01 -10.63
C ARG A 52 7.23 2.63 -9.24
N ILE A 53 6.11 3.17 -8.78
CA ILE A 53 5.98 3.89 -7.51
C ILE A 53 4.75 3.35 -6.78
N SER A 54 4.92 3.05 -5.49
CA SER A 54 3.83 2.54 -4.65
C SER A 54 2.89 3.65 -4.21
N TRP A 55 1.58 3.36 -4.15
CA TRP A 55 0.55 4.20 -3.51
C TRP A 55 0.98 4.71 -2.12
N ALA A 56 1.74 3.90 -1.38
CA ALA A 56 2.17 4.25 -0.03
C ALA A 56 3.12 5.46 -0.01
N VAL A 57 3.88 5.70 -1.09
CA VAL A 57 4.79 6.86 -1.21
C VAL A 57 4.01 8.17 -1.11
N GLU A 58 2.82 8.22 -1.73
CA GLU A 58 1.94 9.39 -1.69
C GLU A 58 1.35 9.65 -0.30
N LEU A 59 1.24 8.61 0.52
CA LEU A 59 0.70 8.72 1.88
C LEU A 59 1.74 9.05 2.95
N LEU A 60 3.03 8.89 2.66
CA LEU A 60 4.09 9.15 3.64
C LEU A 60 3.99 10.52 4.34
N PRO A 61 3.64 11.65 3.68
CA PRO A 61 3.45 12.93 4.37
C PRO A 61 2.31 12.92 5.39
N TYR A 62 1.29 12.09 5.16
CA TYR A 62 0.11 11.93 6.00
C TYR A 62 0.26 10.83 7.05
N LEU A 63 1.43 10.17 7.09
CA LEU A 63 1.79 9.11 8.04
C LEU A 63 2.97 9.53 8.93
N GLU A 64 3.21 10.83 9.06
CA GLU A 64 4.36 11.40 9.78
C GLU A 64 5.72 10.93 9.23
N GLN A 65 5.76 10.48 7.98
CA GLN A 65 6.97 10.04 7.26
C GLN A 65 7.41 11.06 6.19
N GLY A 66 7.03 12.33 6.32
CA GLY A 66 7.30 13.37 5.31
C GLY A 66 8.78 13.57 4.98
N ASN A 67 9.69 13.23 5.91
CA ASN A 67 11.14 13.30 5.64
C ASN A 67 11.61 12.23 4.63
N LEU A 68 10.96 11.05 4.60
CA LEU A 68 11.32 9.98 3.66
C LEU A 68 10.99 10.35 2.21
N VAL A 69 9.88 11.07 1.99
CA VAL A 69 9.47 11.52 0.65
C VAL A 69 10.47 12.50 0.06
N LYS A 70 11.02 13.41 0.88
CA LYS A 70 11.96 14.45 0.39
C LYS A 70 13.21 13.85 -0.25
N THR A 71 13.57 12.64 0.15
CA THR A 71 14.74 11.91 -0.36
C THR A 71 14.37 10.87 -1.43
N TYR A 72 13.08 10.65 -1.68
CA TYR A 72 12.60 9.67 -2.65
C TYR A 72 12.56 10.29 -4.04
N ASP A 73 13.21 9.66 -5.01
CA ASP A 73 13.23 10.10 -6.40
C ASP A 73 12.06 9.49 -7.18
N LEU A 74 11.06 10.32 -7.49
CA LEU A 74 9.86 9.93 -8.24
C LEU A 74 10.13 9.70 -9.74
N THR A 75 11.33 10.00 -10.24
CA THR A 75 11.68 9.83 -11.66
C THR A 75 12.26 8.44 -11.96
N THR A 76 12.54 7.65 -10.94
CA THR A 76 13.13 6.31 -11.06
C THR A 76 12.31 5.25 -10.32
N THR A 77 12.50 3.98 -10.70
CA THR A 77 11.76 2.86 -10.09
C THR A 77 12.13 2.67 -8.61
N TRP A 78 11.19 2.12 -7.84
CA TRP A 78 11.37 1.84 -6.41
C TRP A 78 12.63 1.01 -6.08
N SER A 79 13.03 0.08 -6.97
CA SER A 79 14.19 -0.81 -6.78
C SER A 79 15.53 -0.20 -7.21
N SER A 80 15.54 1.06 -7.66
CA SER A 80 16.78 1.75 -8.04
C SER A 80 17.69 2.03 -6.85
N ALA A 81 19.01 2.16 -7.09
CA ALA A 81 19.99 2.46 -6.04
C ALA A 81 19.64 3.72 -5.23
N THR A 82 19.05 4.73 -5.87
CA THR A 82 18.60 5.97 -5.23
C THR A 82 17.47 5.73 -4.22
N ASN A 83 16.50 4.87 -4.56
CA ASN A 83 15.30 4.65 -3.73
C ASN A 83 15.43 3.46 -2.76
N LEU A 84 16.38 2.55 -2.97
CA LEU A 84 16.59 1.38 -2.10
C LEU A 84 16.79 1.73 -0.61
N PRO A 85 17.54 2.77 -0.22
CA PRO A 85 17.68 3.13 1.20
C PRO A 85 16.35 3.44 1.89
N ILE A 86 15.40 4.03 1.16
CA ILE A 86 14.08 4.42 1.69
C ILE A 86 13.13 3.23 1.66
N THR A 87 13.09 2.52 0.53
CA THR A 87 12.17 1.38 0.35
C THR A 87 12.52 0.21 1.26
N LYS A 88 13.76 0.08 1.73
CA LYS A 88 14.18 -0.90 2.74
C LYS A 88 13.70 -0.58 4.16
N MET A 89 13.35 0.68 4.47
CA MET A 89 12.98 1.07 5.83
C MET A 89 11.62 0.50 6.22
N PRO A 90 11.53 -0.30 7.30
CA PRO A 90 10.24 -0.76 7.80
C PRO A 90 9.43 0.41 8.34
N ILE A 91 8.24 0.62 7.79
CA ILE A 91 7.29 1.63 8.29
C ILE A 91 6.26 0.91 9.16
N LYS A 92 6.32 1.13 10.48
CA LYS A 92 5.52 0.38 11.45
C LYS A 92 4.02 0.41 11.19
N ILE A 93 3.48 1.54 10.73
CA ILE A 93 2.04 1.66 10.41
C ILE A 93 1.62 0.78 9.22
N LEU A 94 2.56 0.42 8.35
CA LEU A 94 2.34 -0.46 7.21
C LEU A 94 2.49 -1.96 7.57
N GLN A 95 2.89 -2.28 8.80
CA GLN A 95 3.06 -3.66 9.28
C GLN A 95 2.03 -3.99 10.35
N CYS A 96 1.43 -5.18 10.26
CA CYS A 96 0.53 -5.69 11.28
C CYS A 96 1.36 -6.40 12.36
N PRO A 97 1.34 -5.94 13.64
CA PRO A 97 2.11 -6.59 14.70
C PRO A 97 1.61 -8.00 15.07
N ALA A 98 0.44 -8.42 14.57
CA ALA A 98 -0.01 -9.80 14.71
C ALA A 98 0.66 -10.75 13.70
N THR A 99 1.38 -10.21 12.71
CA THR A 99 2.15 -11.03 11.80
C THR A 99 3.45 -11.48 12.48
N PRO A 100 3.84 -12.77 12.40
CA PRO A 100 4.89 -13.34 13.27
C PRO A 100 6.30 -12.73 13.15
N ASP A 101 6.61 -12.01 12.07
CA ASP A 101 7.93 -11.44 11.82
C ASP A 101 7.80 -10.00 11.31
N SER A 102 8.38 -9.03 12.02
CA SER A 102 8.38 -7.61 11.59
C SER A 102 9.61 -7.23 10.75
N SER A 103 10.60 -8.12 10.67
CA SER A 103 11.86 -7.93 9.94
C SER A 103 11.85 -8.50 8.52
N ARG A 104 10.70 -9.04 8.09
CA ARG A 104 10.48 -9.53 6.72
C ARG A 104 10.85 -8.46 5.70
N LEU A 105 11.55 -8.90 4.66
CA LEU A 105 11.82 -8.11 3.47
C LEU A 105 11.22 -8.86 2.27
N ASP A 106 10.77 -8.09 1.28
CA ASP A 106 10.30 -8.61 -0.01
C ASP A 106 11.37 -8.38 -1.09
N GLY A 107 11.08 -8.74 -2.34
CA GLY A 107 11.98 -8.65 -3.48
C GLY A 107 11.43 -7.91 -4.69
N ASP A 108 12.30 -7.78 -5.69
CA ASP A 108 11.95 -7.37 -7.04
C ASP A 108 11.74 -8.61 -7.91
N PRO A 109 10.48 -8.99 -8.19
CA PRO A 109 10.19 -10.15 -9.02
C PRO A 109 10.58 -9.93 -10.49
N GLN A 110 10.84 -8.69 -10.95
CA GLN A 110 11.27 -8.43 -12.32
C GLN A 110 12.74 -8.78 -12.53
N THR A 111 13.57 -8.55 -11.51
CA THR A 111 15.01 -8.83 -11.54
C THR A 111 15.40 -10.10 -10.78
N ASN A 112 14.44 -10.75 -10.13
CA ASN A 112 14.62 -11.94 -9.29
C ASN A 112 15.61 -11.71 -8.13
N VAL A 113 15.59 -10.50 -7.55
CA VAL A 113 16.42 -10.13 -6.39
C VAL A 113 15.53 -10.00 -5.16
N TRP A 114 15.84 -10.73 -4.09
CA TRP A 114 15.01 -10.82 -2.88
C TRP A 114 15.66 -10.14 -1.68
N ASN A 115 14.86 -9.86 -0.64
CA ASN A 115 15.29 -9.23 0.62
C ASN A 115 15.84 -7.80 0.46
N ILE A 116 15.19 -6.98 -0.37
CA ILE A 116 15.66 -5.64 -0.72
C ILE A 116 14.66 -4.52 -0.44
N VAL A 117 13.46 -4.82 0.04
CA VAL A 117 12.41 -3.82 0.31
C VAL A 117 11.62 -4.21 1.56
N GLY A 118 11.25 -3.22 2.37
CA GLY A 118 10.39 -3.41 3.53
C GLY A 118 8.98 -3.83 3.12
N ILE A 119 8.38 -4.73 3.88
CA ILE A 119 7.04 -5.22 3.59
C ILE A 119 5.93 -4.25 4.01
N SER A 120 4.75 -4.41 3.41
CA SER A 120 3.49 -3.93 3.97
C SER A 120 2.50 -5.08 4.08
N ASP A 121 1.84 -5.19 5.23
CA ASP A 121 0.74 -6.14 5.47
C ASP A 121 -0.62 -5.56 5.03
N TYR A 122 -0.65 -4.33 4.49
CA TYR A 122 -1.86 -3.64 4.03
C TYR A 122 -1.77 -3.34 2.53
N GLY A 123 -2.74 -3.83 1.77
CA GLY A 123 -2.79 -3.68 0.32
C GLY A 123 -3.70 -2.55 -0.13
N ALA A 124 -3.33 -1.87 -1.22
CA ALA A 124 -4.26 -1.01 -1.94
C ALA A 124 -5.39 -1.84 -2.57
N ILE A 125 -6.60 -1.29 -2.56
CA ILE A 125 -7.77 -1.87 -3.21
C ILE A 125 -7.68 -1.54 -4.71
N THR A 126 -6.89 -2.34 -5.44
CA THR A 126 -6.60 -2.10 -6.86
C THR A 126 -7.64 -2.66 -7.83
N GLY A 127 -8.53 -3.53 -7.34
CA GLY A 127 -9.61 -4.14 -8.12
C GLY A 127 -9.65 -5.66 -8.03
N VAL A 128 -10.59 -6.26 -8.75
CA VAL A 128 -10.75 -7.71 -8.88
C VAL A 128 -10.07 -8.19 -10.16
N SER A 129 -9.15 -9.14 -10.03
CA SER A 129 -8.45 -9.73 -11.17
C SER A 129 -9.41 -10.53 -12.06
N ALA A 130 -9.23 -10.44 -13.38
CA ALA A 130 -9.93 -11.29 -14.36
C ALA A 130 -9.62 -12.79 -14.23
N ILE A 131 -8.66 -13.19 -13.40
CA ILE A 131 -8.44 -14.61 -13.08
C ILE A 131 -9.40 -15.06 -11.97
N ALA A 132 -9.76 -14.16 -11.05
CA ALA A 132 -10.75 -14.40 -10.00
C ALA A 132 -12.19 -14.39 -10.55
N THR A 133 -12.40 -13.84 -11.76
CA THR A 133 -13.72 -13.85 -12.43
C THR A 133 -14.13 -15.24 -12.93
N ASN A 134 -13.23 -16.23 -12.93
CA ASN A 134 -13.59 -17.63 -13.16
C ASN A 134 -14.40 -18.26 -12.01
N VAL A 135 -14.60 -17.53 -10.90
CA VAL A 135 -15.35 -17.97 -9.71
C VAL A 135 -16.71 -17.25 -9.60
N ASN A 136 -17.42 -17.07 -10.72
CA ASN A 136 -18.81 -16.57 -10.78
C ASN A 136 -19.00 -15.03 -10.69
N THR A 137 -18.10 -14.24 -11.27
CA THR A 137 -18.35 -12.81 -11.52
C THR A 137 -18.21 -12.53 -13.01
N THR A 138 -19.15 -11.75 -13.58
CA THR A 138 -19.19 -11.31 -14.99
C THR A 138 -17.78 -10.95 -15.46
N GLY A 139 -17.29 -11.57 -16.54
CA GLY A 139 -15.87 -11.57 -16.98
C GLY A 139 -15.24 -10.22 -17.36
N ILE A 140 -15.35 -9.23 -16.50
CA ILE A 140 -14.83 -7.87 -16.62
C ILE A 140 -14.00 -7.63 -15.35
N ALA A 141 -12.75 -7.21 -15.52
CA ALA A 141 -11.95 -6.74 -14.39
C ALA A 141 -12.67 -5.54 -13.76
N ILE A 142 -13.04 -5.65 -12.48
CA ILE A 142 -13.70 -4.56 -11.76
C ILE A 142 -12.61 -3.68 -11.16
N PRO A 143 -12.48 -2.40 -11.58
CA PRO A 143 -11.48 -1.50 -11.03
C PRO A 143 -11.76 -1.22 -9.56
N GLY A 144 -10.71 -1.21 -8.75
CA GLY A 144 -10.80 -0.78 -7.36
C GLY A 144 -10.62 0.73 -7.24
N ILE A 145 -10.95 1.30 -6.07
CA ILE A 145 -10.82 2.73 -5.81
C ILE A 145 -9.37 3.23 -5.95
N MET A 146 -8.37 2.38 -5.67
CA MET A 146 -6.94 2.67 -5.87
C MET A 146 -6.39 1.90 -7.08
N GLU A 147 -7.08 1.96 -8.22
CA GLU A 147 -6.64 1.32 -9.48
C GLU A 147 -5.24 1.80 -9.88
N LYS A 148 -4.36 0.89 -10.31
CA LYS A 148 -2.99 1.22 -10.75
C LYS A 148 -3.02 2.14 -11.99
N ASN A 149 -2.13 3.13 -12.02
CA ASN A 149 -1.97 4.09 -13.12
C ASN A 149 -3.19 4.97 -13.41
N LYS A 150 -4.21 4.93 -12.57
CA LYS A 150 -5.38 5.80 -12.68
C LYS A 150 -5.64 6.45 -11.34
N THR A 151 -5.97 7.72 -11.39
CA THR A 151 -6.38 8.45 -10.21
C THR A 151 -7.90 8.57 -10.24
N VAL A 152 -8.54 8.06 -9.18
CA VAL A 152 -9.99 8.11 -9.00
C VAL A 152 -10.29 9.17 -7.94
N LYS A 153 -11.39 9.91 -8.08
CA LYS A 153 -11.84 10.79 -7.00
C LYS A 153 -12.70 10.01 -6.04
N LEU A 154 -12.58 10.29 -4.74
CA LEU A 154 -13.44 9.73 -3.72
C LEU A 154 -14.93 9.98 -4.08
N LEU A 155 -15.23 11.15 -4.64
CA LEU A 155 -16.55 11.55 -5.10
C LEU A 155 -17.11 10.73 -6.29
N ASP A 156 -16.26 9.98 -7.01
CA ASP A 156 -16.68 9.12 -8.11
C ASP A 156 -17.23 7.76 -7.64
N VAL A 157 -17.11 7.46 -6.34
CA VAL A 157 -17.63 6.24 -5.70
C VAL A 157 -19.14 6.38 -5.51
N LYS A 158 -19.93 5.69 -6.34
CA LYS A 158 -21.40 5.82 -6.42
C LYS A 158 -22.17 4.76 -5.62
N ASP A 159 -21.54 3.66 -5.26
CA ASP A 159 -22.10 2.58 -4.44
C ASP A 159 -22.08 2.90 -2.92
N GLY A 160 -21.65 4.12 -2.58
CA GLY A 160 -21.74 4.71 -1.25
C GLY A 160 -20.36 4.94 -0.63
N LEU A 161 -20.11 6.18 -0.16
CA LEU A 161 -19.04 6.50 0.78
C LEU A 161 -19.51 6.39 2.25
N SER A 162 -20.67 5.77 2.45
CA SER A 162 -21.53 6.01 3.60
C SER A 162 -21.07 5.25 4.84
N ASN A 163 -20.91 6.02 5.94
CA ASN A 163 -21.37 5.60 7.26
C ASN A 163 -22.83 5.13 7.22
#